data_AF-A0A355U0K5-F1
#
_entry.id   AF-A0A355U0K5-F1
#
_cell.length_a   1.000
_cell.length_b   1.000
_cell.length_c   1.000
_cell.angle_alpha   90.00
_cell.angle_beta   90.00
_cell.angle_gamma   90.00
#
_symmetry.space_group_name_H-M   'P 1'
#
loop_
_entity.id
_entity.type
_entity.pdbx_description
1 polymer ?
#
loop_
_entity_poly.entity_id
_entity_poly.type
_entity_poly.pdbx_seq_one_letter_code
_entity_poly.pdbx_strand_id
1 'polypeptide(L)'
;MRIADEPALKLEKIFDIARQRSNFGNGRYARNVIEKAQVNHAGKLLSMDINAVKRDDIFTLRSEDFDFLECGSEKTKQMIGFAL
;
A
#
# COMPACT_ATOMS: atom_id res chain seq x y z
N MET A 1 -7.79 11.58 -5.70
CA MET A 1 -7.36 11.18 -4.34
C MET A 1 -5.98 11.75 -4.12
N ARG A 2 -5.67 12.25 -2.92
CA ARG A 2 -4.34 12.75 -2.55
C ARG A 2 -3.74 11.86 -1.48
N ILE A 3 -2.42 11.83 -1.43
CA ILE A 3 -1.66 11.23 -0.33
C ILE A 3 -1.24 12.40 0.54
N ALA A 4 -1.46 12.30 1.84
CA ALA A 4 -1.00 13.31 2.78
C ALA A 4 0.54 13.26 2.93
N ASP A 5 1.12 14.26 3.58
CA ASP A 5 2.58 14.35 3.68
C ASP A 5 3.16 13.38 4.73
N GLU A 6 2.40 13.02 5.75
CA GLU A 6 2.88 12.15 6.83
C GLU A 6 3.38 10.75 6.40
N PRO A 7 2.77 10.02 5.44
CA PRO A 7 3.31 8.75 4.96
C PRO A 7 4.62 8.87 4.16
N ALA A 8 5.05 10.06 3.72
CA ALA A 8 6.16 10.21 2.78
C ALA A 8 7.46 9.54 3.27
N LEU A 9 7.85 9.80 4.51
CA LEU A 9 9.07 9.22 5.11
C LEU A 9 8.98 7.68 5.24
N LYS A 10 7.79 7.16 5.55
CA LYS A 10 7.55 5.72 5.66
C LYS A 10 7.63 5.05 4.29
N LEU A 11 7.00 5.65 3.28
CA LEU A 11 7.01 5.17 1.90
C LEU A 11 8.41 5.20 1.30
N GLU A 12 9.18 6.26 1.56
CA GLU A 12 10.57 6.38 1.12
C GLU A 12 11.42 5.20 1.63
N LYS A 13 11.38 4.93 2.94
CA LYS A 13 12.08 3.78 3.55
C LYS A 13 11.67 2.44 2.92
N ILE A 14 10.38 2.26 2.67
CA ILE A 14 9.86 1.01 2.08
C ILE A 14 10.32 0.87 0.63
N PHE A 15 10.29 1.95 -0.16
CA PHE A 15 10.76 1.92 -1.54
C PHE A 15 12.28 1.71 -1.63
N ASP A 16 13.05 2.26 -0.70
CA ASP A 16 14.50 2.03 -0.60
C ASP A 16 14.86 0.58 -0.33
N ILE A 17 14.04 -0.12 0.48
CA ILE A 17 14.20 -1.55 0.71
C ILE A 17 13.70 -2.35 -0.50
N ALA A 18 12.54 -1.98 -1.04
CA ALA A 18 11.91 -2.73 -2.13
C ALA A 18 12.74 -2.70 -3.41
N ARG A 19 13.42 -1.59 -3.73
CA ARG A 19 14.27 -1.44 -4.91
C ARG A 19 15.52 -2.32 -4.91
N GLN A 20 15.93 -2.83 -3.76
CA GLN A 20 17.07 -3.74 -3.63
C GLN A 20 16.70 -5.20 -3.96
N ARG A 21 15.41 -5.51 -4.11
CA ARG A 21 14.95 -6.88 -4.40
C ARG A 21 15.21 -7.27 -5.85
N SER A 22 15.58 -8.53 -6.07
CA SER A 22 15.67 -9.08 -7.44
C SER A 22 14.31 -9.01 -8.15
N ASN A 23 14.32 -8.77 -9.47
CA ASN A 23 13.10 -8.61 -10.28
C ASN A 23 12.14 -7.53 -9.76
N PHE A 24 12.66 -6.45 -9.16
CA PHE A 24 11.85 -5.36 -8.63
C PHE A 24 10.99 -4.71 -9.73
N GLY A 25 9.68 -4.82 -9.57
CA GLY A 25 8.70 -4.35 -10.54
C GLY A 25 8.42 -2.86 -10.48
N ASN A 26 9.38 -1.97 -10.17
CA ASN A 26 9.28 -0.50 -10.14
C ASN A 26 7.83 0.04 -10.12
N GLY A 27 7.30 0.42 -11.30
CA GLY A 27 5.95 0.98 -11.44
C GLY A 27 4.81 0.03 -11.05
N ARG A 28 4.94 -1.27 -11.31
CA ARG A 28 3.99 -2.30 -10.81
C ARG A 28 4.00 -2.37 -9.30
N TYR A 29 5.16 -2.26 -8.66
CA TYR A 29 5.25 -2.25 -7.20
C TYR A 29 4.60 -0.98 -6.64
N ALA A 30 4.98 0.20 -7.12
CA ALA A 30 4.39 1.47 -6.70
C ALA A 30 2.86 1.48 -6.88
N ARG A 31 2.37 1.01 -8.03
CA ARG A 31 0.94 0.86 -8.30
C ARG A 31 0.26 -0.05 -7.28
N ASN A 32 0.80 -1.25 -7.04
CA ASN A 32 0.24 -2.20 -6.09
C ASN A 32 0.21 -1.63 -4.66
N VAL A 33 1.20 -0.82 -4.28
CA VAL A 33 1.21 -0.14 -2.98
C VAL A 33 0.04 0.84 -2.89
N ILE A 34 -0.14 1.69 -3.90
CA ILE A 34 -1.27 2.64 -3.89
C ILE A 34 -2.60 1.90 -3.90
N GLU A 35 -2.80 0.93 -4.79
CA GLU A 35 -4.05 0.16 -4.91
C GLU A 35 -4.45 -0.49 -3.57
N LYS A 36 -3.50 -1.11 -2.87
CA LYS A 36 -3.76 -1.68 -1.54
C LYS A 36 -4.11 -0.63 -0.50
N ALA A 37 -3.45 0.53 -0.52
CA ALA A 37 -3.81 1.63 0.36
C ALA A 37 -5.25 2.14 0.08
N GLN A 38 -5.68 2.19 -1.18
CA GLN A 38 -7.07 2.55 -1.52
C GLN A 38 -8.08 1.54 -0.95
N VAL A 39 -7.77 0.24 -1.03
CA VAL A 39 -8.61 -0.82 -0.47
C VAL A 39 -8.72 -0.70 1.05
N ASN A 40 -7.59 -0.51 1.74
CA ASN A 40 -7.58 -0.31 3.18
C ASN A 40 -8.36 0.94 3.60
N HIS A 41 -8.17 2.05 2.87
CA HIS A 41 -8.89 3.29 3.09
C HIS A 41 -10.40 3.13 2.93
N ALA A 42 -10.85 2.41 1.90
CA ALA A 42 -12.26 2.08 1.72
C ALA A 42 -12.80 1.25 2.90
N GLY A 43 -12.04 0.27 3.38
CA GLY A 43 -12.38 -0.51 4.57
C GLY A 43 -12.53 0.36 5.83
N LYS A 44 -11.63 1.32 6.02
CA LYS A 44 -11.70 2.31 7.11
C LYS A 44 -12.93 3.21 7.00
N LEU A 45 -13.26 3.69 5.80
CA LEU A 45 -14.46 4.52 5.59
C LEU A 45 -15.75 3.75 5.91
N LEU A 46 -15.79 2.45 5.61
CA LEU A 46 -16.95 1.60 5.91
C LEU A 46 -17.18 1.39 7.41
N SER A 47 -16.14 1.51 8.24
CA SER A 47 -16.25 1.38 9.69
C SER A 47 -16.51 2.69 10.42
N MET A 48 -16.50 3.83 9.72
CA MET A 48 -16.77 5.15 10.29
C MET A 48 -18.26 5.45 10.38
N ASP A 49 -18.65 6.27 11.36
CA ASP A 49 -19.99 6.87 11.40
C ASP A 49 -20.15 7.84 10.22
N ILE A 50 -21.14 7.58 9.36
CA ILE A 50 -21.44 8.37 8.17
C ILE A 50 -21.67 9.86 8.48
N ASN A 51 -22.17 10.19 9.67
CA ASN A 51 -22.41 11.57 10.08
C ASN A 51 -21.12 12.30 10.49
N ALA A 52 -20.05 11.54 10.79
CA ALA A 52 -18.75 12.06 11.19
C ALA A 52 -17.74 12.10 10.02
N VAL A 53 -17.99 11.36 8.93
CA VAL A 53 -17.11 11.33 7.75
C VAL A 53 -17.09 12.70 7.06
N LYS A 54 -15.89 13.28 6.93
CA LYS A 54 -15.69 14.54 6.21
C LYS A 54 -15.20 14.26 4.79
N ARG A 55 -15.35 15.27 3.93
CA ARG A 55 -14.78 15.24 2.58
C ARG A 55 -13.28 14.95 2.58
N ASP A 56 -12.55 15.47 3.57
CA ASP A 56 -11.12 15.22 3.71
C ASP A 56 -10.80 13.73 3.89
N ASP A 57 -11.62 13.04 4.70
CA ASP A 57 -11.49 11.61 4.96
C ASP A 57 -11.76 10.79 3.71
N ILE A 58 -12.65 11.22 2.81
CA ILE A 58 -12.94 10.46 1.58
C ILE A 58 -11.77 10.53 0.59
N PHE A 59 -11.15 11.70 0.46
CA PHE A 59 -10.22 11.99 -0.65
C PHE A 59 -8.74 11.91 -0.28
N THR A 60 -8.39 11.51 0.96
CA THR A 60 -7.02 11.57 1.49
C THR A 60 -6.58 10.23 2.04
N LEU A 61 -5.51 9.67 1.45
CA LEU A 61 -4.78 8.55 2.03
C LEU A 61 -3.80 9.07 3.09
N ARG A 62 -3.85 8.46 4.27
CA ARG A 62 -3.03 8.78 5.43
C ARG A 62 -2.06 7.64 5.76
N SER A 63 -1.17 7.86 6.72
CA SER A 63 -0.14 6.87 7.11
C SER A 63 -0.70 5.49 7.44
N GLU A 64 -1.87 5.41 8.07
CA GLU A 64 -2.51 4.17 8.51
C GLU A 64 -2.93 3.30 7.32
N ASP A 65 -3.29 3.93 6.19
CA ASP A 65 -3.70 3.20 4.98
C ASP A 65 -2.54 2.38 4.40
N PHE A 66 -1.29 2.68 4.80
CA PHE A 66 -0.06 2.00 4.39
C PHE A 66 0.52 1.02 5.42
N ASP A 67 -0.19 0.71 6.52
CA ASP A 67 0.31 -0.19 7.57
C ASP A 67 0.54 -1.63 7.11
N PHE A 68 -0.10 -2.06 6.02
CA PHE A 68 0.12 -3.37 5.41
C PHE A 68 1.52 -3.60 4.83
N LEU A 69 2.36 -2.57 4.75
CA LEU A 69 3.70 -2.63 4.17
C LEU A 69 4.77 -3.18 5.13
N GLU A 70 4.38 -4.00 6.12
CA GLU A 70 5.32 -4.61 7.06
C GLU A 70 6.51 -5.26 6.34
N CYS A 71 7.69 -5.00 6.89
CA CYS A 71 8.97 -5.36 6.29
C CYS A 71 9.19 -6.88 6.35
N GLY A 72 8.67 -7.60 5.37
CA GLY A 72 9.18 -8.91 4.95
C GLY A 72 8.26 -10.11 5.18
N SER A 73 7.86 -10.72 4.07
CA SER A 73 8.29 -12.09 3.77
C SER A 73 8.43 -12.19 2.26
N GLU A 74 9.55 -12.74 1.79
CA GLU A 74 9.65 -13.14 0.40
C GLU A 74 8.56 -14.19 0.17
N LYS A 75 7.60 -13.90 -0.72
CA LYS A 75 6.72 -14.96 -1.19
C LYS A 75 7.62 -15.93 -1.94
N THR A 76 7.79 -17.13 -1.37
CA THR A 76 8.44 -18.24 -2.04
C THR A 76 7.86 -18.36 -3.44
N LYS A 77 8.72 -18.62 -4.42
CA LYS A 77 8.32 -18.76 -5.81
C LYS A 77 7.30 -19.91 -5.86
N GLN A 78 6.01 -19.60 -5.83
CA GLN A 78 4.98 -20.60 -6.01
C GLN A 78 5.09 -21.03 -7.47
N MET A 79 5.68 -22.21 -7.67
CA MET A 79 5.71 -22.85 -8.98
C MET A 79 4.28 -23.24 -9.30
N ILE A 80 3.63 -22.48 -10.17
CA ILE A 80 2.32 -22.82 -10.70
C ILE A 80 2.55 -23.22 -12.16
N GLY A 81 2.64 -24.53 -12.41
CA GLY A 81 2.89 -25.13 -13.72
C GLY A 81 3.59 -26.48 -13.62
N PHE A 82 3.78 -27.14 -14.77
CA PHE A 82 4.64 -28.30 -14.91
C PHE A 82 6.03 -27.82 -15.30
N ALA A 83 7.01 -28.02 -14.42
CA ALA A 83 8.41 -27.91 -14.84
C ALA A 83 8.72 -29.10 -15.76
N LEU A 84 9.36 -28.84 -16.91
CA LEU A 84 10.04 -29.86 -17.70
C LEU A 84 11.34 -30.27 -17.01
#